data_AF-A0A7S0LKV3-F1
#
_entry.id   AF-A0A7S0LKV3-F1
#
_cell.length_a   1.000
_cell.length_b   1.000
_cell.length_c   1.000
_cell.angle_alpha   90.00
_cell.angle_beta   90.00
_cell.angle_gamma   90.00
#
_symmetry.space_group_name_H-M   'P 1'
#
loop_
_entity.id
_entity.type
_entity.pdbx_description
1 polymer ?
#
loop_
_entity_poly.entity_id
_entity_poly.type
_entity_poly.pdbx_seq_one_letter_code
_entity_poly.pdbx_strand_id
1 'polypeptide(L)'
;HNAFAQLHGRKRFLLAPPSALGVLPTFPFLHPSHAQCIHRLDQLDATVLRDLGGFEVTVEAGDVLYLPPHWLHEAHALSDSVSVNGWTECADARAAAELFTLPRPAKPTAGRRTSATGEGAAAPLQAARVVHLLSSALFDDRCTDSKL
;
A
#
# COMPACT_ATOMS: atom_id res chain seq x y z
N HIS A 1 -1.67 2.66 10.98
CA HIS A 1 -3.14 2.73 10.83
C HIS A 1 -3.58 4.18 10.89
N ASN A 2 -4.65 4.55 10.20
CA ASN A 2 -5.21 5.90 10.26
C ASN A 2 -6.73 5.81 10.54
N ALA A 3 -7.20 6.45 11.61
CA ALA A 3 -8.61 6.69 11.87
C ALA A 3 -8.94 8.14 11.52
N PHE A 4 -9.70 8.34 10.45
CA PHE A 4 -10.11 9.65 9.96
C PHE A 4 -11.48 10.01 10.53
N ALA A 5 -11.58 11.08 11.30
CA ALA A 5 -12.85 11.56 11.86
C ALA A 5 -13.26 12.89 11.20
N GLN A 6 -14.47 12.92 10.64
CA GLN A 6 -15.03 14.10 9.99
C GLN A 6 -15.81 14.91 11.03
N LEU A 7 -15.39 16.15 11.29
CA LEU A 7 -15.96 16.99 12.35
C LEU A 7 -17.00 17.99 11.83
N HIS A 8 -16.81 18.48 10.61
CA HIS A 8 -17.72 19.42 9.96
C HIS A 8 -17.70 19.26 8.44
N GLY A 9 -18.84 19.40 7.79
CA GLY A 9 -18.95 19.30 6.34
C GLY A 9 -18.83 17.87 5.80
N ARG A 10 -18.59 17.76 4.50
CA ARG A 10 -18.60 16.50 3.76
C ARG A 10 -17.32 16.31 2.95
N LYS A 11 -16.81 15.08 2.93
CA LYS A 11 -15.60 14.73 2.18
C LYS A 11 -15.80 13.41 1.45
N ARG A 12 -15.47 13.40 0.17
CA ARG A 12 -15.48 12.21 -0.68
C ARG A 12 -14.09 11.57 -0.67
N PHE A 13 -14.04 10.27 -0.48
CA PHE A 13 -12.84 9.45 -0.54
C PHE A 13 -12.95 8.45 -1.68
N LEU A 14 -11.91 8.37 -2.50
CA LEU A 14 -11.66 7.29 -3.44
C LEU A 14 -10.55 6.42 -2.86
N LEU A 15 -10.80 5.12 -2.71
CA LEU A 15 -9.88 4.20 -2.05
C LEU A 15 -9.48 3.08 -3.01
N ALA A 16 -8.21 2.71 -3.01
CA ALA A 16 -7.73 1.53 -3.72
C ALA A 16 -6.83 0.66 -2.80
N PRO A 17 -7.00 -0.67 -2.83
CA PRO A 17 -6.25 -1.57 -1.98
C PRO A 17 -4.77 -1.67 -2.38
N PRO A 18 -3.89 -2.16 -1.50
CA PRO A 18 -2.47 -2.38 -1.82
C PRO A 18 -2.25 -3.33 -3.02
N SER A 19 -3.18 -4.25 -3.27
CA SER A 19 -3.13 -5.12 -4.46
C SER A 19 -3.24 -4.35 -5.79
N ALA A 20 -3.75 -3.12 -5.78
CA ALA A 20 -3.86 -2.27 -6.96
C ALA A 20 -2.54 -1.57 -7.34
N LEU A 21 -1.49 -1.63 -6.50
CA LEU A 21 -0.21 -0.93 -6.74
C LEU A 21 0.52 -1.37 -8.01
N GLY A 22 0.22 -2.56 -8.55
CA GLY A 22 0.73 -3.00 -9.85
C GLY A 22 0.15 -2.22 -11.04
N VAL A 23 -1.04 -1.62 -10.86
CA VAL A 23 -1.75 -0.82 -11.88
C VAL A 23 -1.72 0.68 -11.53
N LEU A 24 -1.73 1.01 -10.24
CA LEU A 24 -1.67 2.36 -9.68
C LEU A 24 -0.32 2.58 -8.98
N PRO A 25 0.77 2.78 -9.74
CA PRO A 25 2.10 2.92 -9.17
C PRO A 25 2.22 4.19 -8.33
N THR A 26 3.04 4.10 -7.27
CA THR A 26 3.42 5.24 -6.44
C THR A 26 4.82 5.74 -6.76
N PHE A 27 5.09 7.01 -6.44
CA PHE A 27 6.46 7.53 -6.53
C PHE A 27 7.42 6.78 -5.60
N PRO A 28 8.68 6.56 -6.02
CA PRO A 28 9.66 5.80 -5.26
C PRO A 28 10.13 6.54 -4.01
N PHE A 29 10.81 5.81 -3.11
CA PHE A 29 11.25 6.29 -1.80
C PHE A 29 12.00 7.63 -1.77
N LEU A 30 12.86 7.89 -2.76
CA LEU A 30 13.69 9.10 -2.80
C LEU A 30 13.01 10.30 -3.49
N HIS A 31 11.79 10.14 -4.00
CA HIS A 31 11.06 11.21 -4.68
C HIS A 31 10.34 12.12 -3.65
N PRO A 32 10.22 13.44 -3.86
CA PRO A 32 9.49 14.34 -2.95
C PRO A 32 8.04 13.93 -2.68
N SER A 33 7.37 13.36 -3.68
CA SER A 33 6.02 12.81 -3.57
C SER A 33 6.00 11.33 -3.18
N HIS A 34 7.01 10.83 -2.47
CA HIS A 34 7.09 9.43 -2.05
C HIS A 34 5.75 8.92 -1.49
N ALA A 35 5.38 7.70 -1.88
CA ALA A 35 4.15 7.00 -1.51
C ALA A 35 2.83 7.64 -2.00
N GLN A 36 2.89 8.75 -2.75
CA GLN A 36 1.72 9.24 -3.49
C GLN A 36 1.56 8.45 -4.79
N CYS A 37 0.31 8.22 -5.20
CA CYS A 37 -0.01 7.64 -6.49
C CYS A 37 0.40 8.61 -7.61
N ILE A 38 0.99 8.08 -8.68
CA ILE A 38 1.36 8.86 -9.86
C ILE A 38 0.10 9.32 -10.61
N HIS A 39 -0.95 8.51 -10.57
CA HIS A 39 -2.25 8.81 -11.17
C HIS A 39 -3.21 9.33 -10.11
N ARG A 40 -4.06 10.28 -10.49
CA ARG A 40 -5.20 10.65 -9.66
C ARG A 40 -6.28 9.58 -9.78
N LEU A 41 -6.83 9.15 -8.65
CA LEU A 41 -7.90 8.15 -8.61
C LEU A 41 -9.21 8.71 -9.17
N ASP A 42 -9.45 10.02 -9.04
CA ASP A 42 -10.67 10.65 -9.56
C ASP A 42 -10.73 10.75 -11.10
N GLN A 43 -9.60 10.50 -11.76
CA GLN A 43 -9.49 10.42 -13.22
C GLN A 43 -9.70 8.99 -13.74
N LEU A 44 -9.83 8.00 -12.85
CA LEU A 44 -10.15 6.63 -13.22
C LEU A 44 -11.66 6.50 -13.44
N ASP A 45 -12.04 5.68 -14.43
CA ASP A 45 -13.43 5.26 -14.55
C ASP A 45 -13.87 4.53 -13.27
N ALA A 46 -15.09 4.82 -12.80
CA ALA A 46 -15.60 4.23 -11.56
C ALA A 46 -15.68 2.69 -11.63
N THR A 47 -15.83 2.12 -12.82
CA THR A 47 -15.74 0.66 -13.05
C THR A 47 -14.32 0.15 -12.80
N VAL A 48 -13.31 0.82 -13.33
CA VAL A 48 -11.89 0.45 -13.15
C VAL A 48 -11.51 0.46 -11.66
N LEU A 49 -11.93 1.50 -10.92
CA LEU A 49 -11.65 1.56 -9.48
C LEU A 49 -12.27 0.35 -8.74
N ARG A 50 -13.51 0.00 -9.07
CA ARG A 50 -14.19 -1.17 -8.49
C ARG A 50 -13.54 -2.49 -8.89
N ASP A 51 -13.14 -2.65 -10.15
CA ASP A 51 -12.48 -3.84 -10.66
C ASP A 51 -11.12 -4.10 -9.97
N LEU A 52 -10.45 -3.03 -9.54
CA LEU A 52 -9.23 -3.09 -8.72
C LEU A 52 -9.51 -3.40 -7.23
N GLY A 53 -10.77 -3.61 -6.84
CA GLY A 53 -11.19 -3.81 -5.45
C GLY A 53 -11.25 -2.51 -4.63
N GLY A 54 -11.19 -1.36 -5.30
CA GLY A 54 -11.36 -0.04 -4.70
C GLY A 54 -12.83 0.35 -4.58
N PHE A 55 -13.08 1.44 -3.85
CA PHE A 55 -14.43 1.96 -3.66
C PHE A 55 -14.43 3.46 -3.38
N GLU A 56 -15.60 4.07 -3.54
CA GLU A 56 -15.87 5.46 -3.18
C GLU A 56 -16.73 5.50 -1.92
N VAL A 57 -16.44 6.43 -1.01
CA VAL A 57 -17.28 6.71 0.16
C VAL A 57 -17.33 8.22 0.41
N THR A 58 -18.49 8.74 0.81
CA THR A 58 -18.61 10.10 1.33
C THR A 58 -18.78 10.02 2.84
N VAL A 59 -17.95 10.75 3.57
CA VAL A 59 -18.04 10.90 5.02
C VAL A 59 -18.65 12.26 5.38
N GLU A 60 -19.51 12.26 6.38
CA GLU A 60 -20.22 13.44 6.89
C GLU A 60 -19.83 13.72 8.34
N ALA A 61 -20.25 14.87 8.88
CA ALA A 61 -19.92 15.23 10.25
C ALA A 61 -20.44 14.17 11.25
N GLY A 62 -19.53 13.62 12.06
CA GLY A 62 -19.80 12.53 12.99
C GLY A 62 -19.27 11.17 12.51
N ASP A 63 -18.96 11.02 11.22
CA ASP A 63 -18.43 9.76 10.68
C ASP A 63 -16.95 9.56 11.02
N VAL A 64 -16.58 8.29 11.17
CA VAL A 64 -15.20 7.85 11.27
C VAL A 64 -14.90 6.84 10.16
N LEU A 65 -13.93 7.16 9.33
CA LEU A 65 -13.40 6.28 8.29
C LEU A 65 -12.08 5.67 8.75
N TYR A 66 -12.04 4.35 8.84
CA TYR A 66 -10.79 3.63 9.05
C TYR A 66 -10.04 3.46 7.72
N LEU A 67 -8.79 3.91 7.68
CA LEU A 67 -7.85 3.79 6.56
C LEU A 67 -6.75 2.79 6.95
N PRO A 68 -6.80 1.55 6.43
CA PRO A 68 -5.77 0.56 6.71
C PRO A 68 -4.40 0.99 6.13
N PRO A 69 -3.28 0.46 6.66
CA PRO A 69 -1.96 0.73 6.10
C PRO A 69 -1.89 0.43 4.60
N HIS A 70 -1.13 1.25 3.88
CA HIS A 70 -0.83 1.12 2.45
C HIS A 70 -2.02 1.27 1.49
N TRP A 71 -3.23 1.55 1.98
CA TRP A 71 -4.35 1.90 1.11
C TRP A 71 -4.13 3.26 0.47
N LEU A 72 -4.18 3.29 -0.86
CA LEU A 72 -4.24 4.54 -1.60
C LEU A 72 -5.59 5.19 -1.31
N HIS A 73 -5.56 6.49 -1.04
CA HIS A 73 -6.77 7.26 -0.81
C HIS A 73 -6.62 8.67 -1.39
N GLU A 74 -7.63 9.11 -2.12
CA GLU A 74 -7.76 10.48 -2.60
C GLU A 74 -8.97 11.13 -1.95
N ALA A 75 -8.79 12.29 -1.34
CA ALA A 75 -9.81 12.94 -0.53
C ALA A 75 -10.19 14.31 -1.12
N HIS A 76 -11.49 14.52 -1.30
CA HIS A 76 -12.07 15.73 -1.90
C HIS A 76 -13.08 16.36 -0.96
N ALA A 77 -12.87 17.61 -0.58
CA ALA A 77 -13.87 18.36 0.17
C ALA A 77 -15.07 18.68 -0.75
N LEU A 78 -16.27 18.29 -0.35
CA LEU A 78 -17.52 18.60 -1.07
C LEU A 78 -18.21 19.86 -0.52
N SER A 79 -17.77 20.33 0.63
CA SER A 79 -18.19 21.55 1.32
C SER A 79 -17.02 22.10 2.12
N ASP A 80 -17.20 23.25 2.78
CA ASP A 80 -16.33 23.64 3.89
C ASP A 80 -16.22 22.48 4.88
N SER A 81 -14.99 22.08 5.20
CA SER A 81 -14.73 20.76 5.80
C SER A 81 -13.63 20.84 6.86
N VAL A 82 -13.91 20.30 8.04
CA VAL A 82 -12.95 20.14 9.14
C VAL A 82 -12.90 18.69 9.56
N SER A 83 -11.70 18.11 9.66
CA SER A 83 -11.48 16.71 10.00
C SER A 83 -10.17 16.53 10.77
N VAL A 84 -10.07 15.45 11.53
CA VAL A 84 -8.86 15.06 12.27
C VAL A 84 -8.50 13.61 11.98
N ASN A 85 -7.20 13.31 11.96
CA ASN A 85 -6.69 11.95 11.73
C ASN A 85 -5.92 11.48 12.95
N GLY A 86 -6.24 10.29 13.45
CA GLY A 86 -5.48 9.57 14.46
C GLY A 86 -4.59 8.52 13.82
N TRP A 87 -3.27 8.63 13.99
CA TRP A 87 -2.29 7.71 13.41
C TRP A 87 -1.68 6.81 14.48
N THR A 88 -1.58 5.53 14.19
CA THR A 88 -0.83 4.56 15.01
C THR A 88 0.14 3.77 14.15
N GLU A 89 1.23 3.28 14.74
CA GLU A 89 2.19 2.43 14.05
C GLU A 89 1.55 1.15 13.51
N CYS A 90 2.01 0.67 12.36
CA CYS A 90 1.75 -0.69 11.90
C CYS A 90 3.04 -1.51 11.91
N ALA A 91 2.91 -2.84 11.90
CA ALA A 91 4.05 -3.76 11.90
C ALA A 91 5.03 -3.48 10.75
N ASP A 92 4.53 -3.22 9.55
CA ASP A 92 5.36 -2.95 8.37
C ASP A 92 6.20 -1.68 8.51
N ALA A 93 5.64 -0.62 9.12
CA ALA A 93 6.38 0.61 9.36
C ALA A 93 7.52 0.38 10.36
N ARG A 94 7.29 -0.45 11.39
CA ARG A 94 8.34 -0.85 12.35
C ARG A 94 9.41 -1.69 11.67
N ALA A 95 9.03 -2.68 10.87
CA ALA A 95 9.96 -3.51 10.11
C ALA A 95 10.80 -2.67 9.13
N ALA A 96 10.19 -1.69 8.46
CA ALA A 96 10.92 -0.76 7.59
C ALA A 96 11.92 0.09 8.40
N ALA A 97 11.53 0.61 9.56
CA ALA A 97 12.44 1.35 10.43
C ALA A 97 13.62 0.49 10.89
N GLU A 98 13.37 -0.76 11.29
CA GLU A 98 14.41 -1.73 11.65
C GLU A 98 15.36 -2.00 10.49
N LEU A 99 14.85 -2.16 9.27
CA LEU A 99 15.66 -2.37 8.07
C LEU A 99 16.67 -1.24 7.85
N PHE A 100 16.29 0.02 8.11
CA PHE A 100 17.20 1.16 7.98
C PHE A 100 18.29 1.21 9.06
N THR A 101 18.14 0.46 10.16
CA THR A 101 19.19 0.33 11.19
C THR A 101 20.23 -0.75 10.83
N LEU A 102 19.91 -1.64 9.90
CA LEU A 102 20.82 -2.72 9.52
C LEU A 102 22.05 -2.17 8.78
N PRO A 103 23.23 -2.79 8.94
CA PRO A 103 24.40 -2.44 8.14
C PRO A 103 24.08 -2.56 6.65
N ARG A 104 24.53 -1.58 5.86
CA ARG A 104 24.40 -1.66 4.40
C ARG A 104 25.03 -2.97 3.91
N PRO A 105 24.34 -3.74 3.04
CA PRO A 105 24.92 -4.93 2.44
C PRO A 105 26.27 -4.58 1.80
N ALA A 106 27.27 -5.43 2.01
CA ALA A 106 28.54 -5.28 1.32
C ALA A 106 28.28 -5.27 -0.19
N LYS A 107 28.91 -4.33 -0.91
CA LYS A 107 28.84 -4.32 -2.37
C LYS A 107 29.32 -5.69 -2.86
N PRO A 108 28.57 -6.38 -3.74
CA PRO A 108 29.04 -7.62 -4.33
C PRO A 108 30.38 -7.32 -5.00
N THR A 109 31.48 -7.81 -4.41
CA THR A 109 32.77 -7.79 -5.08
C THR A 109 32.63 -8.72 -6.27
N ALA A 110 32.83 -8.20 -7.48
CA ALA A 110 32.89 -9.02 -8.67
C ALA A 110 33.97 -10.09 -8.44
N GLY A 111 33.53 -11.29 -8.08
CA GLY A 111 34.41 -12.44 -7.95
C GLY A 111 35.03 -12.68 -9.31
N ARG A 112 36.36 -12.56 -9.38
CA ARG A 112 37.20 -13.15 -10.40
C ARG A 112 36.61 -14.51 -10.77
N ARG A 113 36.12 -14.65 -12.01
CA ARG A 113 35.68 -15.93 -12.58
C ARG A 113 36.83 -16.93 -12.38
N THR A 114 36.72 -17.81 -11.40
CA THR A 114 37.53 -19.02 -11.39
C THR A 114 36.98 -19.88 -12.52
N SER A 115 37.75 -19.97 -13.60
CA SER A 115 37.54 -20.94 -14.67
C SER A 115 37.73 -22.34 -14.09
N ALA A 116 36.67 -22.89 -13.49
CA ALA A 116 36.54 -24.31 -13.28
C ALA A 116 35.58 -24.83 -14.35
N THR A 117 36.17 -25.43 -15.38
CA THR A 117 35.51 -26.34 -16.29
C THR A 117 34.79 -27.42 -15.48
N GLY A 118 33.47 -27.50 -15.64
CA GLY A 118 32.64 -28.54 -15.04
C GLY A 118 31.22 -28.42 -15.59
N GLU A 119 30.86 -29.36 -16.46
CA GLU A 119 29.52 -29.54 -16.99
C GLU A 119 28.48 -29.61 -15.87
N GLY A 120 27.42 -28.81 -16.01
CA GLY A 120 26.28 -28.81 -15.09
C GLY A 120 25.23 -27.87 -15.63
N ALA A 121 24.12 -28.45 -16.10
CA ALA A 121 22.97 -27.84 -16.73
C ALA A 121 22.72 -26.36 -16.36
N ALA A 122 22.56 -25.53 -17.38
CA ALA A 122 22.04 -24.18 -17.26
C ALA A 122 20.61 -24.23 -16.69
N ALA A 123 20.50 -24.22 -15.37
CA ALA A 123 19.27 -23.84 -14.70
C ALA A 123 19.05 -22.35 -15.03
N PRO A 124 17.88 -21.98 -15.61
CA PRO A 124 17.62 -20.59 -15.92
C PRO A 124 17.72 -19.78 -14.62
N LEU A 125 18.39 -18.64 -14.70
CA LEU A 125 18.42 -17.63 -13.63
C LEU A 125 16.99 -17.45 -13.14
N GLN A 126 16.69 -17.97 -11.94
CA GLN A 126 15.55 -17.50 -11.19
C GLN A 126 15.86 -16.06 -10.86
N ALA A 127 15.38 -15.16 -11.74
CA ALA A 127 15.20 -13.76 -11.43
C ALA A 127 14.58 -13.72 -10.04
N ALA A 128 15.34 -13.20 -9.08
CA ALA A 128 14.98 -13.18 -7.69
C ALA A 128 13.55 -12.65 -7.59
N ARG A 129 12.61 -13.57 -7.31
CA ARG A 129 11.29 -13.25 -6.79
C ARG A 129 11.56 -12.47 -5.51
N VAL A 130 11.62 -11.14 -5.62
CA VAL A 130 11.44 -10.27 -4.48
C VAL A 130 10.02 -10.56 -4.01
N VAL A 131 9.95 -11.41 -2.99
CA VAL A 131 8.72 -11.94 -2.43
C VAL A 131 7.85 -10.74 -2.05
N HIS A 132 6.74 -10.58 -2.75
CA HIS A 132 5.62 -9.77 -2.32
C HIS A 132 5.04 -10.47 -1.09
N LEU A 133 5.51 -10.07 0.10
CA LEU A 133 4.90 -10.45 1.36
C LEU A 133 3.97 -9.30 1.76
N LEU A 134 2.89 -9.15 0.99
CA LEU A 134 1.77 -8.31 1.39
C LEU A 134 0.81 -9.20 2.18
N SER A 135 0.76 -8.94 3.49
CA SER A 135 -0.13 -9.56 4.46
C SER A 135 -1.58 -9.54 3.94
N SER A 136 -2.10 -10.73 3.60
CA SER A 136 -3.50 -10.97 3.27
C SER A 136 -4.37 -11.19 4.51
N ALA A 137 -4.07 -10.55 5.64
CA ALA A 137 -4.71 -10.86 6.92
C ALA A 137 -5.46 -9.65 7.50
N LEU A 138 -6.39 -9.06 6.76
CA LEU A 138 -7.44 -8.21 7.34
C LEU A 138 -8.84 -8.43 6.73
N PHE A 139 -8.99 -9.30 5.73
CA PHE A 139 -10.28 -9.69 5.14
C PHE A 139 -10.35 -11.22 4.95
N ASP A 140 -9.91 -12.00 5.94
CA ASP A 140 -10.14 -13.44 5.96
C ASP A 140 -11.40 -13.73 6.78
N ASP A 141 -12.40 -14.27 6.08
CA ASP A 141 -13.72 -14.74 6.50
C ASP A 141 -13.77 -15.32 7.92
N ARG A 142 -14.39 -14.61 8.88
CA ARG A 142 -15.14 -15.20 10.01
C ARG A 142 -16.14 -14.20 10.58
N CYS A 143 -17.22 -13.93 9.87
CA CYS A 143 -18.47 -13.47 10.48
C CYS A 143 -19.67 -14.17 9.84
N THR A 144 -19.59 -15.51 9.80
CA THR A 144 -20.77 -16.35 9.93
C THR A 144 -20.78 -16.87 11.36
N ASP A 145 -21.53 -16.22 12.24
CA ASP A 145 -22.50 -16.98 13.03
C ASP A 145 -23.57 -16.04 13.57
N SER A 146 -24.72 -16.19 12.92
CA SER A 146 -26.03 -15.82 13.42
C SER A 146 -26.21 -16.29 14.86
N LYS A 147 -26.79 -15.43 15.70
CA LYS A 147 -27.85 -15.80 16.65
C LYS A 147 -28.47 -14.54 17.26
N LEU A 148 -29.74 -14.37 16.90
CA LEU A 148 -30.88 -13.81 17.64
C LEU A 148 -30.60 -12.73 18.69
#